data_AF-N2BUV2-F1
#
_entry.id   AF-N2BUV2-F1
#
_cell.length_a   1.000
_cell.length_b   1.000
_cell.length_c   1.000
_cell.angle_alpha   90.00
_cell.angle_beta   90.00
_cell.angle_gamma   90.00
#
_symmetry.space_group_name_H-M   'P 1'
#
loop_
_entity.id
_entity.type
_entity.pdbx_description
1 polymer ?
#
loop_
_entity_poly.entity_id
_entity_poly.type
_entity_poly.pdbx_seq_one_letter_code
_entity_poly.pdbx_strand_id
1 'polypeptide(L)' 'MRFYTEDKKLLTLIKTQGGKFISAKCFNDKALTNKDLEETDKLKSISQAIKYLQEICLKK' A
#
# COMPACT_ATOMS: atom_id res chain seq x y z
N MET A 1 6.25 -6.85 -1.27
CA MET A 1 6.83 -5.77 -2.10
C MET A 1 7.11 -4.55 -1.23
N ARG A 2 8.17 -3.79 -1.54
CA ARG A 2 8.50 -2.52 -0.87
C ARG A 2 8.32 -1.39 -1.87
N PHE A 3 7.67 -0.32 -1.45
CA PHE A 3 7.47 0.88 -2.26
C PHE A 3 8.20 2.05 -1.61
N TYR A 4 8.80 2.89 -2.44
CA TYR A 4 9.61 4.02 -2.01
C TYR A 4 9.06 5.32 -2.60
N THR A 5 9.28 6.43 -1.92
CA THR A 5 9.08 7.78 -2.49
C THR A 5 10.19 8.10 -3.49
N GLU A 6 10.04 9.19 -4.25
CA GLU A 6 11.10 9.68 -5.15
C GLU A 6 12.41 9.96 -4.40
N ASP A 7 12.33 10.47 -3.16
CA ASP A 7 13.47 10.64 -2.25
C ASP A 7 14.04 9.33 -1.67
N LYS A 8 13.66 8.17 -2.21
CA LYS A 8 14.07 6.82 -1.77
C LYS A 8 13.70 6.47 -0.33
N LYS A 9 12.77 7.18 0.30
CA LYS A 9 12.25 6.82 1.62
C LYS A 9 11.26 5.67 1.47
N LEU A 10 11.31 4.69 2.39
CA LEU A 10 10.30 3.64 2.40
C LEU A 10 8.93 4.29 2.60
N LEU A 11 7.97 3.94 1.76
CA LEU A 11 6.61 4.49 1.80
C LEU A 11 5.64 3.48 2.39
N THR A 12 5.63 2.27 1.83
CA THR A 12 4.81 1.17 2.33
C THR A 12 5.45 -0.19 2.06
N LEU A 13 5.20 -1.13 2.95
CA LEU A 13 5.52 -2.54 2.80
C LEU A 13 4.22 -3.30 2.57
N ILE A 14 4.12 -4.00 1.45
CA ILE A 14 2.97 -4.86 1.13
C ILE A 14 3.37 -6.33 1.25
N LYS A 15 2.56 -7.11 1.95
CA LYS A 15 2.61 -8.57 1.96
C LYS A 15 1.49 -9.11 1.07
N THR A 16 1.86 -9.92 0.08
CA THR A 16 0.93 -10.65 -0.78
C THR A 16 1.11 -12.15 -0.60
N GLN A 17 0.02 -12.91 -0.75
CA GLN A 17 0.03 -14.36 -0.75
C GLN A 17 -1.03 -14.87 -1.73
N GLY A 18 -0.67 -15.76 -2.64
CA GLY A 18 -1.61 -16.30 -3.64
C GLY A 18 -2.26 -15.25 -4.53
N GLY A 19 -1.57 -14.14 -4.81
CA GLY A 19 -2.10 -13.02 -5.61
C GLY A 19 -2.97 -12.02 -4.83
N LYS A 20 -3.26 -12.27 -3.55
CA LYS A 20 -4.05 -11.39 -2.68
C LYS A 20 -3.18 -10.51 -1.79
N PHE A 21 -3.64 -9.30 -1.51
CA PHE A 21 -3.05 -8.42 -0.50
C PHE A 21 -3.43 -8.90 0.90
N ILE A 22 -2.43 -9.27 1.71
CA ILE A 22 -2.63 -9.81 3.06
C ILE A 22 -2.47 -8.71 4.11
N SER A 23 -1.49 -7.83 3.92
CA SER A 23 -1.28 -6.68 4.78
C SER A 23 -0.45 -5.63 4.08
N ALA A 24 -0.63 -4.38 4.49
CA ALA A 24 0.20 -3.27 4.07
C ALA A 24 0.48 -2.37 5.28
N LYS A 25 1.74 -1.93 5.43
CA LYS A 25 2.19 -1.07 6.52
C LYS A 25 2.90 0.14 5.94
N CYS A 26 2.39 1.33 6.23
CA CYS A 26 3.03 2.59 5.90
C CYS A 26 4.28 2.80 6.77
N PHE A 27 5.22 3.61 6.29
CA PHE A 27 6.46 3.92 7.02
C PHE A 27 6.25 4.73 8.31
N ASN A 28 5.15 5.48 8.43
CA ASN A 28 4.75 6.18 9.66
C ASN A 28 4.06 5.25 10.69
N ASP A 29 4.36 3.95 10.64
CA ASP A 29 3.72 2.89 11.44
C ASP A 29 2.19 2.74 11.28
N LYS A 30 1.55 3.51 10.39
CA LYS A 30 0.13 3.36 10.07
C LYS A 30 -0.08 2.01 9.37
N ALA A 31 -0.76 1.10 10.05
CA ALA A 31 -1.26 -0.13 9.44
C ALA A 31 -2.49 0.20 8.57
N LEU A 32 -2.55 -0.38 7.37
CA LEU A 32 -3.75 -0.31 6.56
C LEU A 32 -4.87 -1.13 7.20
N THR A 33 -6.09 -0.61 7.11
CA THR A 33 -7.29 -1.34 7.54
C THR A 33 -7.67 -2.41 6.51
N ASN A 34 -8.50 -3.38 6.92
CA ASN A 34 -9.06 -4.37 5.99
C ASN A 34 -9.77 -3.70 4.81
N LYS A 35 -10.44 -2.58 5.04
CA LYS A 35 -11.12 -1.80 4.00
C LYS A 35 -10.13 -1.23 2.98
N ASP A 36 -9.00 -0.69 3.44
CA ASP A 36 -7.96 -0.19 2.54
C ASP A 36 -7.34 -1.31 1.69
N LEU A 37 -7.20 -2.52 2.27
CA LEU A 37 -6.72 -3.71 1.55
C LEU A 37 -7.73 -4.18 0.50
N GLU A 38 -9.03 -4.21 0.82
CA GLU A 38 -10.09 -4.53 -0.13
C GLU A 38 -10.17 -3.54 -1.28
N GLU A 39 -10.05 -2.23 -1.00
CA GLU A 39 -10.00 -1.21 -2.05
C GLU A 39 -8.77 -1.38 -2.93
N THR A 40 -7.61 -1.72 -2.35
CA THR A 40 -6.39 -2.02 -3.09
C THR A 40 -6.55 -3.25 -3.99
N ASP A 41 -7.24 -4.30 -3.52
CA ASP A 41 -7.50 -5.54 -4.27
C ASP A 41 -8.49 -5.31 -5.45
N LYS A 42 -9.47 -4.42 -5.28
CA LYS A 42 -10.40 -4.02 -6.35
C LYS A 42 -9.72 -3.27 -7.49
N LEU A 43 -8.58 -2.63 -7.23
CA LEU A 43 -7.84 -1.89 -8.25
C LEU A 43 -7.13 -2.87 -9.19
N LYS A 44 -7.73 -3.07 -10.37
CA LYS A 44 -7.21 -3.97 -11.43
C LYS A 44 -5.81 -3.62 -11.93
N SER A 45 -5.30 -2.43 -11.60
CA SER A 45 -3.97 -1.96 -11.97
C SER A 45 -3.08 -1.80 -10.74
N ILE A 46 -1.91 -2.43 -10.79
CA ILE A 46 -0.85 -2.28 -9.77
C ILE A 46 -0.50 -0.79 -9.59
N SER A 47 -0.47 0.00 -10.66
CA SER A 47 -0.17 1.44 -10.57
C SER A 47 -1.25 2.21 -9.80
N GLN A 48 -2.52 1.86 -9.97
CA GLN A 48 -3.62 2.47 -9.20
C GLN A 48 -3.56 2.05 -7.74
N ALA A 49 -3.33 0.75 -7.48
CA ALA A 49 -3.14 0.22 -6.14
C ALA A 49 -2.00 0.94 -5.42
N ILE A 50 -0.85 1.12 -6.08
CA ILE A 50 0.28 1.88 -5.53
C ILE A 50 -0.16 3.31 -5.22
N LYS A 51 -0.76 4.04 -6.18
CA LYS A 51 -1.17 5.44 -5.98
C LYS A 51 -2.12 5.61 -4.81
N TYR A 52 -3.11 4.73 -4.67
CA TYR A 52 -4.04 4.70 -3.53
C TYR A 52 -3.30 4.51 -2.20
N LEU A 53 -2.35 3.57 -2.15
CA LEU A 53 -1.51 3.36 -0.98
C LEU A 53 -0.61 4.56 -0.68
N GLN A 54 -0.07 5.24 -1.70
CA GLN A 54 0.68 6.47 -1.51
C GLN A 54 -0.20 7.55 -0.87
N GLU A 55 -1.44 7.74 -1.35
CA GLU A 55 -2.37 8.70 -0.77
C GLU A 55 -2.72 8.37 0.69
N ILE A 56 -2.93 7.09 1.03
CA ILE A 56 -3.22 6.68 2.42
C ILE A 56 -2.03 6.91 3.35
N CYS A 57 -0.82 6.60 2.89
CA CYS A 57 0.41 6.71 3.67
C CYS A 57 0.95 8.15 3.75
N LEU A 58 0.64 9.01 2.77
CA LEU A 58 1.05 10.42 2.72
C LEU A 58 -0.02 11.38 3.23
N LYS A 59 -1.30 10.97 3.31
CA LYS A 59 -2.32 11.75 4.05
C LYS A 59 -1.95 11.79 5.53
N LYS A 60 -1.45 12.95 5.94
CA LYS A 60 -1.37 13.39 7.33
C LYS A 60 -2.75 13.39 7.97
#